data_AF-A0A382XZA9-F1
#
_entry.id   AF-A0A382XZA9-F1
#
_cell.length_a   1.000
_cell.length_b   1.000
_cell.length_c   1.000
_cell.angle_alpha   90.00
_cell.angle_beta   90.00
_cell.angle_gamma   90.00
#
_symmetry.space_group_name_H-M   'P 1'
#
loop_
_entity.id
_entity.type
_entity.pdbx_description
1 polymer ?
#
loop_
_entity_poly.entity_id
_entity_poly.type
_entity_poly.pdbx_seq_one_letter_code
_entity_poly.pdbx_strand_id
1 'polypeptide(L)'
;WFQKNPEDLWLPAIILATIFVVWTILSGNFHYVVYFLVLLYSFFLYNNWEEVRLTLSPRIDELKKSGNQIRRNPLTMLGLIIVILLLSVALFAPVLAPPSEIQRDPMRMEEHFEYIYDLQPPCYFSCTNPSGEENGYILGSTDKGYDIYYGLVWGSRTSLDVAVKVVFTGTFIAVIVGVISGYYGGRTDDIIMRITDVFIAIPGLVLALAIMAVTGENSIEYLMYALIIVWWPGFTRVIRAEALRIRKLPYIEAAKAAGASDFRIIF
;
A
#
# COMPACT_ATOMS: atom_id res chain seq x y z
N TRP A 1 33.50 12.35 36.23
CA TRP A 1 33.61 11.68 34.92
C TRP A 1 33.07 12.58 33.81
N PHE A 2 31.79 13.00 33.85
CA PHE A 2 31.18 13.94 32.88
C PHE A 2 31.88 15.32 32.72
N GLN A 3 32.63 15.78 33.71
CA GLN A 3 33.39 17.03 33.61
C GLN A 3 34.68 16.90 32.78
N LYS A 4 35.12 15.66 32.46
CA LYS A 4 36.30 15.36 31.65
C LYS A 4 35.97 15.05 30.19
N ASN A 5 34.77 14.53 29.91
CA ASN A 5 34.28 14.19 28.55
C ASN A 5 32.89 14.82 28.34
N PRO A 6 32.81 16.10 27.94
CA PRO A 6 31.54 16.77 27.68
C PRO A 6 30.75 16.12 26.53
N GLU A 7 31.43 15.45 25.61
CA GLU A 7 30.83 14.65 24.54
C GLU A 7 30.13 13.39 25.02
N ASP A 8 30.14 13.04 26.31
CA ASP A 8 29.37 11.90 26.87
C ASP A 8 28.01 12.32 27.48
N LEU A 9 27.68 13.62 27.46
CA LEU A 9 26.43 14.18 28.01
C LEU A 9 25.17 13.84 27.18
N TRP A 10 25.32 13.48 25.91
CA TRP A 10 24.23 13.04 25.01
C TRP A 10 23.54 11.76 25.49
N LEU A 11 24.28 10.80 26.04
CA LEU A 11 23.73 9.53 26.55
C LEU A 11 22.69 9.74 27.67
N PRO A 12 23.00 10.44 28.78
CA PRO A 12 21.99 10.73 29.79
C PRO A 12 20.87 11.64 29.27
N ALA A 13 21.15 12.57 28.34
CA ALA A 13 20.13 13.40 27.73
C ALA A 13 19.12 12.58 26.90
N ILE A 14 19.58 11.57 26.14
CA ILE A 14 18.72 10.65 25.38
C ILE A 14 17.86 9.81 26.31
N ILE A 15 18.45 9.29 27.40
CA ILE A 15 17.71 8.49 28.39
C ILE A 15 16.62 9.35 29.05
N LEU A 16 16.93 10.57 29.47
CA LEU A 16 15.97 11.50 30.06
C LEU A 16 14.88 11.91 29.04
N ALA A 17 15.24 12.17 27.79
CA ALA A 17 14.28 12.48 26.73
C ALA A 17 13.33 11.30 26.47
N THR A 18 13.85 10.07 26.49
CA THR A 18 13.05 8.85 26.30
C THR A 18 12.07 8.66 27.47
N ILE A 19 12.55 8.82 28.71
CA ILE A 19 11.71 8.75 29.91
C ILE A 19 10.62 9.84 29.87
N PHE A 20 10.97 11.06 29.46
CA PHE A 20 10.03 12.16 29.30
C PHE A 20 8.94 11.85 28.27
N VAL A 21 9.31 11.33 27.10
CA VAL A 21 8.35 10.93 26.05
C VAL A 21 7.41 9.84 26.57
N VAL A 22 7.94 8.79 27.20
CA VAL A 22 7.13 7.69 27.77
C VAL A 22 6.16 8.22 28.84
N TRP A 23 6.62 9.11 29.72
CA TRP A 23 5.78 9.73 30.74
C TRP A 23 4.66 10.60 30.13
N THR A 24 4.93 11.35 29.05
CA THR A 24 3.90 12.15 28.36
C THR A 24 2.83 11.30 27.65
N ILE A 25 3.19 10.09 27.19
CA ILE A 25 2.24 9.13 26.64
C ILE A 25 1.32 8.59 27.75
N LEU A 26 1.91 8.14 28.87
CA LEU A 26 1.17 7.57 30.00
C LEU A 26 0.24 8.59 30.69
N SER A 27 0.58 9.88 30.63
CA SER A 27 -0.21 10.97 31.22
C SER A 27 -1.28 11.56 30.29
N GLY A 28 -1.42 11.06 29.06
CA GLY A 28 -2.40 11.57 28.08
C GLY A 28 -2.05 12.93 27.44
N ASN A 29 -0.86 13.47 27.72
CA ASN A 29 -0.42 14.81 27.30
C ASN A 29 0.49 14.81 26.07
N PHE A 30 0.55 13.69 25.33
CA PHE A 30 1.44 13.50 24.18
C PHE A 30 1.31 14.59 23.09
N HIS A 31 0.10 15.14 22.91
CA HIS A 31 -0.16 16.19 21.92
C HIS A 31 0.70 17.45 22.11
N TYR A 32 1.04 17.81 23.35
CA TYR A 32 1.92 18.97 23.62
C TYR A 32 3.36 18.74 23.12
N VAL A 33 3.86 17.50 23.20
CA VAL A 33 5.19 17.14 22.68
C VAL A 33 5.20 17.24 21.17
N VAL A 34 4.14 16.78 20.50
CA VAL A 34 3.99 16.90 19.04
C VAL A 34 3.96 18.37 18.63
N TYR A 35 3.17 19.22 19.29
CA TYR A 35 3.13 20.65 18.99
C TYR A 35 4.49 21.33 19.20
N PHE A 36 5.21 20.98 20.27
CA PHE A 36 6.54 21.51 20.54
C PHE A 36 7.56 21.10 19.46
N LEU A 37 7.55 19.83 19.02
CA LEU A 37 8.42 19.33 17.95
C LEU A 37 8.10 19.97 16.61
N VAL A 38 6.81 20.13 16.28
CA VAL A 38 6.38 20.81 15.06
C VAL A 38 6.80 22.27 15.06
N LEU A 39 6.69 22.96 16.21
CA LEU A 39 7.13 24.34 16.37
C LEU A 39 8.65 24.48 16.21
N LEU A 40 9.43 23.61 16.85
CA LEU A 40 10.89 23.56 16.68
C LEU A 40 11.28 23.28 15.22
N TYR A 41 10.61 22.33 14.58
CA TYR A 41 10.88 21.98 13.19
C TYR A 41 10.52 23.13 12.23
N SER A 42 9.40 23.80 12.48
CA SER A 42 8.98 24.98 11.70
C SER A 42 9.96 26.15 11.89
N PHE A 43 10.44 26.37 13.11
CA PHE A 43 11.47 27.37 13.39
C PHE A 43 12.80 27.03 12.71
N PHE A 44 13.21 25.76 12.75
CA PHE A 44 14.38 25.27 12.03
C PHE A 44 14.27 25.47 10.52
N LEU A 45 13.11 25.14 9.93
CA LEU A 45 12.82 25.35 8.51
C LEU A 45 12.86 26.83 8.13
N TYR A 46 12.31 27.70 8.97
CA TYR A 46 12.34 29.15 8.76
C TYR A 46 13.79 29.68 8.76
N ASN A 47 14.59 29.23 9.73
CA ASN A 47 15.97 29.69 9.85
C ASN A 47 16.89 29.17 8.74
N ASN A 48 16.65 27.96 8.22
CA ASN A 48 17.44 27.33 7.17
C ASN A 48 16.75 27.36 5.80
N TRP A 49 15.86 28.33 5.58
CA TRP A 49 14.99 28.36 4.40
C TRP A 49 15.77 28.39 3.07
N GLU A 50 16.89 29.11 3.00
CA GLU A 50 17.71 29.17 1.78
C GLU A 50 18.36 27.82 1.44
N GLU A 51 18.89 27.08 2.43
CA GLU A 51 19.43 25.73 2.21
C GLU A 51 18.34 24.73 1.80
N VAL A 52 17.19 24.79 2.46
CA VAL A 52 16.01 23.97 2.11
C VAL A 52 15.58 24.28 0.67
N ARG A 53 15.51 25.56 0.29
CA ARG A 53 15.15 25.98 -1.07
C ARG A 53 16.14 25.47 -2.13
N LEU A 54 17.44 25.50 -1.85
CA LEU A 54 18.48 25.00 -2.76
C LEU A 54 18.40 23.49 -2.99
N THR A 55 17.99 22.72 -1.97
CA THR A 55 17.79 21.27 -2.12
C THR A 55 16.46 20.91 -2.80
N LEU A 56 15.43 21.74 -2.64
CA LEU A 56 14.11 21.55 -3.26
C LEU A 56 14.04 21.99 -4.72
N SER A 57 14.75 23.05 -5.11
CA SER A 57 14.69 23.59 -6.49
C SER A 57 14.98 22.55 -7.58
N PRO A 58 16.04 21.69 -7.52
CA PRO A 58 16.26 20.67 -8.53
C PRO A 58 15.14 19.62 -8.57
N ARG A 59 14.59 19.23 -7.40
CA ARG A 59 13.49 18.27 -7.32
C ARG A 59 12.20 18.81 -7.94
N ILE A 60 11.91 20.09 -7.72
CA ILE A 60 10.74 20.76 -8.32
C ILE A 60 10.88 20.83 -9.84
N ASP A 61 12.08 21.12 -10.34
CA ASP A 61 12.32 21.18 -11.79
C ASP A 61 12.27 19.79 -12.45
N GLU A 62 12.72 18.74 -11.76
CA GLU A 62 12.51 17.36 -12.18
C GLU A 62 11.03 16.99 -12.22
N LEU A 63 10.25 17.33 -11.18
CA LEU A 63 8.80 17.10 -11.16
C LEU A 63 8.08 17.83 -12.30
N LYS A 64 8.46 19.07 -12.60
CA LYS A 64 7.93 19.83 -13.76
C LYS A 64 8.26 19.13 -15.08
N LYS A 65 9.50 18.64 -15.24
CA LYS A 65 9.92 17.90 -16.44
C LYS A 65 9.13 16.60 -16.60
N SER A 66 8.96 15.84 -15.52
CA SER A 66 8.14 14.62 -15.49
C SER A 66 6.68 14.92 -15.83
N GLY A 67 6.10 16.00 -15.29
CA GLY A 67 4.74 16.43 -15.62
C GLY A 67 4.56 16.77 -17.09
N ASN A 68 5.53 17.47 -17.69
CA ASN A 68 5.51 17.77 -19.12
C ASN A 68 5.67 16.52 -19.99
N GLN A 69 6.47 15.53 -19.56
CA GLN A 69 6.61 14.25 -20.25
C GLN A 69 5.31 13.43 -20.21
N ILE A 70 4.65 13.38 -19.06
CA ILE A 70 3.35 12.70 -18.89
C ILE A 70 2.31 13.28 -19.85
N ARG A 71 2.19 14.61 -19.92
CA ARG A 71 1.21 15.27 -20.80
C ARG A 71 1.47 15.06 -22.30
N ARG A 72 2.71 14.77 -22.68
CA ARG A 72 3.08 14.50 -24.08
C ARG A 72 2.73 13.09 -24.53
N ASN A 73 2.59 12.14 -23.61
CA ASN A 73 2.26 10.75 -23.94
C ASN A 73 0.76 10.48 -23.71
N PRO A 74 -0.05 10.30 -24.78
CA PRO A 74 -1.49 10.09 -24.63
C PRO A 74 -1.83 8.79 -23.87
N LEU A 75 -0.98 7.76 -23.97
CA LEU A 75 -1.18 6.50 -23.24
C LEU A 75 -0.99 6.70 -21.73
N THR A 76 0.03 7.46 -21.33
CA THR A 76 0.27 7.79 -19.92
C THR A 76 -0.85 8.68 -19.36
N MET A 77 -1.32 9.64 -20.16
CA MET A 77 -2.47 10.48 -19.77
C MET A 77 -3.74 9.66 -19.57
N LEU A 78 -4.03 8.72 -20.47
CA LEU A 78 -5.19 7.84 -20.35
C LEU A 78 -5.10 6.99 -19.08
N GLY A 79 -3.94 6.40 -18.80
CA GLY A 79 -3.72 5.64 -17.55
C GLY A 79 -3.89 6.50 -16.30
N LEU A 80 -3.35 7.72 -16.31
CA LEU A 80 -3.50 8.67 -15.20
C LEU A 80 -4.98 9.03 -14.96
N ILE A 81 -5.74 9.26 -16.03
CA ILE A 81 -7.18 9.57 -15.94
C ILE A 81 -7.93 8.39 -15.30
N ILE A 82 -7.64 7.15 -15.72
CA ILE A 82 -8.28 5.95 -15.14
C ILE A 82 -7.96 5.83 -13.64
N VAL A 83 -6.70 6.02 -13.24
CA VAL A 83 -6.31 5.96 -11.82
C VAL A 83 -6.99 7.05 -11.01
N ILE A 84 -7.00 8.29 -11.50
CA ILE A 84 -7.67 9.42 -10.82
C ILE A 84 -9.17 9.13 -10.69
N LEU A 85 -9.81 8.58 -11.73
CA LEU A 85 -11.21 8.23 -11.69
C LEU A 85 -11.49 7.15 -10.63
N LEU A 86 -10.70 6.08 -10.59
CA LEU A 86 -10.85 5.02 -9.58
C LEU A 86 -10.66 5.54 -8.15
N LEU A 87 -9.64 6.37 -7.93
CA LEU A 87 -9.40 7.00 -6.63
C LEU A 87 -10.54 7.96 -6.26
N SER A 88 -11.10 8.67 -7.24
CA SER A 88 -12.22 9.59 -7.00
C SER A 88 -13.49 8.82 -6.62
N VAL A 89 -13.82 7.72 -7.31
CA VAL A 89 -14.97 6.86 -6.96
C VAL A 89 -14.82 6.33 -5.53
N ALA A 90 -13.63 5.85 -5.18
CA ALA A 90 -13.37 5.38 -3.82
C ALA A 90 -13.45 6.51 -2.79
N LEU A 91 -12.88 7.68 -3.06
CA LEU A 91 -12.92 8.81 -2.13
C LEU A 91 -14.36 9.28 -1.88
N PHE A 92 -15.14 9.45 -2.94
CA PHE A 92 -16.51 9.93 -2.90
C PHE A 92 -17.57 8.84 -2.70
N ALA A 93 -17.18 7.59 -2.40
CA ALA A 93 -18.12 6.49 -2.19
C ALA A 93 -19.29 6.80 -1.22
N PRO A 94 -19.10 7.48 -0.06
CA PRO A 94 -20.20 7.78 0.87
C PRO A 94 -21.20 8.79 0.32
N VAL A 95 -20.80 9.57 -0.69
CA VAL A 95 -21.67 10.53 -1.36
C VAL A 95 -22.31 9.89 -2.59
N LEU A 96 -21.57 9.06 -3.32
CA LEU A 96 -22.03 8.38 -4.53
C LEU A 96 -23.02 7.23 -4.22
N ALA A 97 -22.82 6.54 -3.11
CA ALA A 97 -23.64 5.44 -2.62
C ALA A 97 -23.72 5.53 -1.08
N PRO A 98 -24.60 6.38 -0.52
CA PRO A 98 -24.70 6.53 0.93
C PRO A 98 -25.11 5.20 1.59
N PRO A 99 -24.47 4.83 2.72
CA PRO A 99 -24.84 3.61 3.44
C PRO A 99 -26.21 3.75 4.09
N SER A 100 -26.94 2.64 4.19
CA SER A 100 -28.23 2.56 4.89
C SER A 100 -28.07 2.86 6.39
N GLU A 101 -29.07 3.49 7.01
CA GLU A 101 -29.06 3.78 8.46
C GLU A 101 -29.04 2.49 9.31
N ILE A 102 -29.52 1.38 8.76
CA ILE A 102 -29.65 0.09 9.46
C ILE A 102 -28.36 -0.73 9.32
N GLN A 103 -27.50 -0.37 8.36
CA GLN A 103 -26.28 -1.09 8.04
C GLN A 103 -25.17 -0.81 9.07
N ARG A 104 -24.74 -1.87 9.77
CA ARG A 104 -23.65 -1.78 10.77
C ARG A 104 -22.27 -1.56 10.15
N ASP A 105 -22.00 -2.16 9.00
CA ASP A 105 -20.72 -2.08 8.31
C ASP A 105 -20.92 -1.62 6.85
N PRO A 106 -20.63 -0.34 6.55
CA PRO A 106 -20.74 0.22 5.19
C PRO A 106 -19.91 -0.51 4.13
N MET A 107 -18.85 -1.22 4.53
CA MET A 107 -17.93 -1.88 3.59
C MET A 107 -18.47 -3.22 3.06
N ARG A 108 -19.53 -3.74 3.66
CA ARG A 108 -20.22 -4.96 3.22
C ARG A 108 -21.39 -4.57 2.34
N MET A 109 -21.73 -5.43 1.37
CA MET A 109 -23.00 -5.26 0.65
C MET A 109 -24.15 -5.58 1.61
N GLU A 110 -25.21 -4.79 1.58
CA GLU A 110 -26.42 -5.03 2.36
C GLU A 110 -27.19 -6.22 1.77
N GLU A 111 -27.55 -7.19 2.62
CA GLU A 111 -28.40 -8.32 2.27
C GLU A 111 -29.85 -7.91 2.47
N HIS A 112 -30.53 -7.53 1.39
CA HIS A 112 -31.98 -7.36 1.43
C HIS A 112 -32.64 -8.74 1.31
N PHE A 113 -32.86 -9.40 2.45
CA PHE A 113 -33.49 -10.73 2.56
C PHE A 113 -35.00 -10.74 2.28
N GLU A 114 -35.63 -9.58 2.13
CA GLU A 114 -36.99 -9.55 1.61
C GLU A 114 -36.89 -10.07 0.17
N TYR A 115 -37.40 -11.28 -0.05
CA TYR A 115 -37.13 -12.13 -1.20
C TYR A 115 -37.71 -11.47 -2.47
N ILE A 116 -36.96 -10.53 -3.06
CA ILE A 116 -37.32 -9.91 -4.33
C ILE A 116 -37.12 -10.99 -5.40
N TYR A 117 -38.22 -11.63 -5.81
CA TYR A 117 -38.23 -12.58 -6.93
C TYR A 117 -37.89 -11.93 -8.29
N ASP A 118 -37.74 -10.61 -8.35
CA ASP A 118 -37.38 -9.85 -9.53
C ASP A 118 -35.94 -9.29 -9.40
N LEU A 119 -34.95 -10.02 -9.93
CA LEU A 119 -33.54 -9.59 -10.02
C LEU A 119 -33.30 -8.42 -11.02
N GLN A 120 -34.31 -7.59 -11.29
CA GLN A 120 -34.24 -6.63 -12.41
C GLN A 120 -33.78 -5.23 -11.96
N PRO A 121 -32.90 -4.57 -12.75
CA PRO A 121 -32.59 -3.15 -12.56
C PRO A 121 -33.84 -2.27 -12.76
N PRO A 122 -33.86 -1.03 -12.22
CA PRO A 122 -34.92 -0.07 -12.45
C PRO A 122 -35.07 0.15 -13.96
N CYS A 123 -36.29 -0.01 -14.44
CA CYS A 123 -36.60 0.00 -15.85
C CYS A 123 -36.27 1.34 -16.52
N TYR A 124 -35.11 1.44 -17.18
CA TYR A 124 -34.85 2.52 -18.13
C TYR A 124 -35.08 2.13 -19.60
N PHE A 125 -35.05 0.84 -19.95
CA PHE A 125 -35.09 0.40 -21.36
C PHE A 125 -36.18 -0.62 -21.73
N SER A 126 -36.54 -1.58 -20.87
CA SER A 126 -37.69 -2.48 -21.10
C SER A 126 -38.07 -3.24 -19.82
N CYS A 127 -39.29 -3.05 -19.31
CA CYS A 127 -39.85 -3.87 -18.24
C CYS A 127 -40.50 -5.13 -18.80
N THR A 128 -40.29 -6.29 -18.16
CA THR A 128 -41.05 -7.52 -18.45
C THR A 128 -42.00 -7.92 -17.33
N ASN A 129 -41.99 -7.22 -16.18
CA ASN A 129 -42.91 -7.47 -15.06
C ASN A 129 -43.52 -6.17 -14.50
N PRO A 130 -44.72 -6.21 -13.90
CA PRO A 130 -45.40 -5.02 -13.35
C PRO A 130 -44.84 -4.53 -12.00
N SER A 131 -43.82 -5.22 -11.45
CA SER A 131 -43.32 -5.08 -10.08
C SER A 131 -41.86 -4.61 -10.01
N GLY A 132 -41.45 -3.70 -10.90
CA GLY A 132 -40.22 -2.93 -10.69
C GLY A 132 -40.48 -1.90 -9.59
N GLU A 133 -39.83 -2.02 -8.43
CA GLU A 133 -39.92 -1.02 -7.36
C GLU A 133 -39.57 0.38 -7.88
N GLU A 134 -40.31 1.38 -7.39
CA GLU A 134 -40.13 2.81 -7.73
C GLU A 134 -38.69 3.32 -7.43
N ASN A 135 -37.93 2.59 -6.60
CA ASN A 135 -36.54 2.84 -6.18
C ASN A 135 -35.59 1.66 -6.44
N GLY A 136 -35.67 0.97 -7.58
CA GLY A 136 -34.80 -0.18 -7.89
C GLY A 136 -33.28 0.13 -7.91
N TYR A 137 -32.45 -0.90 -7.69
CA TYR A 137 -30.98 -0.82 -7.71
C TYR A 137 -30.43 -0.32 -9.05
N ILE A 138 -29.72 0.81 -9.10
CA ILE A 138 -29.26 1.48 -10.34
C ILE A 138 -28.68 0.53 -11.40
N LEU A 139 -27.88 -0.46 -10.99
CA LEU A 139 -27.25 -1.45 -11.87
C LEU A 139 -27.83 -2.87 -11.74
N GLY A 140 -28.95 -3.02 -11.04
CA GLY A 140 -29.59 -4.28 -10.70
C GLY A 140 -29.03 -4.91 -9.42
N SER A 141 -29.61 -6.05 -9.04
CA SER A 141 -29.18 -6.85 -7.91
C SER A 141 -28.65 -8.21 -8.33
N THR A 142 -27.94 -8.85 -7.41
CA THR A 142 -27.58 -10.28 -7.53
C THR A 142 -28.78 -11.19 -7.24
N ASP A 143 -28.59 -12.49 -7.47
CA ASP A 143 -29.50 -13.57 -7.07
C ASP A 143 -29.83 -13.62 -5.57
N LYS A 144 -29.00 -12.96 -4.76
CA LYS A 144 -29.16 -12.83 -3.31
C LYS A 144 -29.65 -11.45 -2.88
N GLY A 145 -30.00 -10.57 -3.83
CA GLY A 145 -30.51 -9.23 -3.54
C GLY A 145 -29.45 -8.19 -3.19
N TYR A 146 -28.16 -8.42 -3.48
CA TYR A 146 -27.13 -7.40 -3.25
C TYR A 146 -27.17 -6.31 -4.33
N ASP A 147 -27.12 -5.04 -3.94
CA ASP A 147 -26.99 -3.90 -4.86
C ASP A 147 -25.61 -3.92 -5.57
N ILE A 148 -25.63 -4.10 -6.90
CA ILE A 148 -24.41 -4.11 -7.73
C ILE A 148 -23.76 -2.72 -7.78
N TYR A 149 -24.55 -1.64 -7.81
CA TYR A 149 -24.02 -0.27 -7.86
C TYR A 149 -23.29 0.08 -6.55
N TYR A 150 -23.95 -0.15 -5.41
CA TYR A 150 -23.32 0.00 -4.10
C TYR A 150 -22.05 -0.86 -4.01
N GLY A 151 -22.13 -2.10 -4.48
CA GLY A 151 -21.02 -3.04 -4.52
C GLY A 151 -19.81 -2.57 -5.34
N LEU A 152 -20.02 -1.92 -6.50
CA LEU A 152 -18.95 -1.35 -7.31
C LEU A 152 -18.32 -0.12 -6.65
N VAL A 153 -19.15 0.78 -6.10
CA VAL A 153 -18.71 2.03 -5.49
C VAL A 153 -17.95 1.77 -4.19
N TRP A 154 -18.53 1.02 -3.25
CA TRP A 154 -17.87 0.67 -1.99
C TRP A 154 -16.78 -0.39 -2.18
N GLY A 155 -16.97 -1.33 -3.10
CA GLY A 155 -15.94 -2.30 -3.48
C GLY A 155 -14.68 -1.66 -4.02
N SER A 156 -14.75 -0.46 -4.61
CA SER A 156 -13.56 0.30 -5.02
C SER A 156 -12.64 0.65 -3.84
N ARG A 157 -13.21 0.98 -2.66
CA ARG A 157 -12.44 1.24 -1.42
C ARG A 157 -11.75 -0.03 -0.94
N THR A 158 -12.50 -1.12 -0.85
CA THR A 158 -11.97 -2.43 -0.44
C THR A 158 -10.86 -2.89 -1.39
N SER A 159 -11.06 -2.76 -2.70
CA SER A 159 -10.07 -3.15 -3.70
C SER A 159 -8.79 -2.34 -3.58
N LEU A 160 -8.88 -1.02 -3.34
CA LEU A 160 -7.72 -0.17 -3.12
C LEU A 160 -6.98 -0.53 -1.82
N ASP A 161 -7.71 -0.76 -0.72
CA ASP A 161 -7.12 -1.15 0.56
C ASP A 161 -6.35 -2.48 0.45
N VAL A 162 -6.99 -3.49 -0.16
CA VAL A 162 -6.37 -4.78 -0.46
C VAL A 162 -5.13 -4.59 -1.34
N ALA A 163 -5.25 -3.85 -2.46
CA ALA A 163 -4.17 -3.64 -3.40
C ALA A 163 -2.96 -2.96 -2.74
N VAL A 164 -3.17 -1.89 -1.97
CA VAL A 164 -2.09 -1.18 -1.27
C VAL A 164 -1.38 -2.12 -0.30
N LYS A 165 -2.12 -2.83 0.55
CA LYS A 165 -1.53 -3.71 1.56
C LYS A 165 -0.79 -4.90 0.94
N VAL A 166 -1.39 -5.55 -0.06
CA VAL A 166 -0.80 -6.71 -0.74
C VAL A 166 0.45 -6.30 -1.51
N VAL A 167 0.39 -5.23 -2.30
CA VAL A 167 1.53 -4.76 -3.10
C VAL A 167 2.66 -4.28 -2.19
N PHE A 168 2.34 -3.50 -1.16
CA PHE A 168 3.36 -2.98 -0.24
C PHE A 168 4.09 -4.10 0.51
N THR A 169 3.34 -5.00 1.15
CA THR A 169 3.93 -6.12 1.91
C THR A 169 4.62 -7.13 1.01
N GLY A 170 4.00 -7.48 -0.13
CA GLY A 170 4.59 -8.38 -1.12
C GLY A 170 5.88 -7.82 -1.72
N THR A 171 5.90 -6.52 -2.04
CA THR A 171 7.12 -5.84 -2.52
C THR A 171 8.18 -5.78 -1.43
N PHE A 172 7.81 -5.50 -0.18
CA PHE A 172 8.77 -5.49 0.93
C PHE A 172 9.46 -6.85 1.11
N ILE A 173 8.68 -7.94 1.11
CA ILE A 173 9.21 -9.32 1.15
C ILE A 173 10.11 -9.57 -0.07
N ALA A 174 9.64 -9.19 -1.25
CA ALA A 174 10.37 -9.37 -2.50
C ALA A 174 11.68 -8.57 -2.57
N VAL A 175 11.75 -7.38 -1.95
CA VAL A 175 12.98 -6.58 -1.84
C VAL A 175 14.00 -7.34 -1.01
N ILE A 176 13.62 -7.78 0.18
CA ILE A 176 14.52 -8.52 1.06
C ILE A 176 15.01 -9.79 0.38
N VAL A 177 14.09 -10.63 -0.10
CA VAL A 177 14.42 -11.93 -0.69
C VAL A 177 15.17 -11.77 -2.02
N GLY A 178 14.75 -10.84 -2.86
CA GLY A 178 15.32 -10.60 -4.18
C GLY A 178 16.73 -10.00 -4.11
N VAL A 179 16.98 -9.05 -3.21
CA VAL A 179 18.32 -8.48 -3.02
C VAL A 179 19.26 -9.53 -2.41
N ILE A 180 18.81 -10.34 -1.44
CA ILE A 180 19.63 -11.44 -0.88
C ILE A 180 20.02 -12.44 -1.99
N SER A 181 19.05 -12.90 -2.78
CA SER A 181 19.29 -13.84 -3.88
C SER A 181 20.25 -13.25 -4.93
N GLY A 182 20.01 -12.00 -5.36
CA GLY A 182 20.86 -11.35 -6.37
C GLY A 182 22.26 -11.00 -5.86
N TYR A 183 22.38 -10.55 -4.62
CA TYR A 183 23.66 -10.16 -4.02
C TYR A 183 24.59 -11.35 -3.83
N TYR A 184 24.13 -12.41 -3.13
CA TYR A 184 24.96 -13.58 -2.84
C TYR A 184 25.15 -14.49 -4.05
N GLY A 185 24.11 -14.69 -4.88
CA GLY A 185 24.19 -15.60 -6.02
C GLY A 185 24.43 -17.07 -5.65
N GLY A 186 24.77 -17.88 -6.66
CA GLY A 186 25.14 -19.29 -6.49
C GLY A 186 24.04 -20.12 -5.81
N ARG A 187 24.40 -20.90 -4.79
CA ARG A 187 23.44 -21.79 -4.09
C ARG A 187 22.28 -21.05 -3.42
N THR A 188 22.52 -19.86 -2.86
CA THR A 188 21.46 -19.09 -2.20
C THR A 188 20.40 -18.65 -3.20
N ASP A 189 20.86 -18.20 -4.36
CA ASP A 189 20.03 -17.83 -5.49
C ASP A 189 19.25 -19.01 -6.03
N ASP A 190 19.92 -20.15 -6.26
CA ASP A 190 19.27 -21.38 -6.75
C ASP A 190 18.14 -21.86 -5.83
N ILE A 191 18.35 -21.83 -4.51
CA ILE A 191 17.33 -22.25 -3.53
C ILE A 191 16.14 -21.28 -3.55
N ILE A 192 16.40 -19.97 -3.49
CA ILE A 192 15.34 -18.95 -3.47
C ILE A 192 14.54 -18.99 -4.78
N MET A 193 15.22 -19.13 -5.92
CA MET A 193 14.57 -19.24 -7.23
C MET A 193 13.77 -20.53 -7.37
N ARG A 194 14.24 -21.67 -6.83
CA ARG A 194 13.44 -22.90 -6.79
C ARG A 194 12.14 -22.74 -6.01
N ILE A 195 12.19 -22.08 -4.84
CA ILE A 195 10.98 -21.78 -4.06
C ILE A 195 10.04 -20.88 -4.89
N THR A 196 10.59 -19.81 -5.46
CA THR A 196 9.87 -18.86 -6.31
C THR A 196 9.18 -19.57 -7.49
N ASP A 197 9.86 -20.52 -8.12
CA ASP A 197 9.35 -21.29 -9.26
C ASP A 197 8.16 -22.19 -8.86
N VAL A 198 8.18 -22.77 -7.65
CA VAL A 198 7.05 -23.57 -7.12
C VAL A 198 5.78 -22.74 -6.98
N PHE A 199 5.89 -21.51 -6.45
CA PHE A 199 4.72 -20.63 -6.34
C PHE A 199 4.20 -20.18 -7.70
N ILE A 200 5.09 -19.87 -8.65
CA ILE A 200 4.69 -19.41 -9.99
C ILE A 200 4.11 -20.53 -10.85
N ALA A 201 4.42 -21.80 -10.53
CA ALA A 201 3.85 -22.95 -11.24
C ALA A 201 2.33 -23.06 -11.09
N ILE A 202 1.75 -22.47 -10.02
CA ILE A 202 0.31 -22.49 -9.76
C ILE A 202 -0.25 -21.09 -10.07
N PRO A 203 -1.38 -20.96 -10.80
CA PRO A 203 -2.03 -19.68 -11.01
C PRO A 203 -2.34 -19.00 -9.66
N GLY A 204 -1.88 -17.76 -9.48
CA GLY A 204 -1.85 -17.15 -8.15
C GLY A 204 -3.23 -17.00 -7.49
N LEU A 205 -4.26 -16.66 -8.26
CA LEU A 205 -5.63 -16.58 -7.76
C LEU A 205 -6.13 -17.96 -7.30
N VAL A 206 -5.81 -19.02 -8.03
CA VAL A 206 -6.22 -20.40 -7.69
C VAL A 206 -5.54 -20.84 -6.40
N LEU A 207 -4.24 -20.55 -6.24
CA LEU A 207 -3.52 -20.87 -5.01
C LEU A 207 -4.10 -20.10 -3.80
N ALA A 208 -4.44 -18.82 -3.96
CA ALA A 208 -5.06 -18.03 -2.89
C ALA A 208 -6.42 -18.61 -2.46
N LEU A 209 -7.26 -18.99 -3.44
CA LEU A 209 -8.55 -19.65 -3.16
C LEU A 209 -8.39 -21.02 -2.50
N ALA A 210 -7.36 -21.79 -2.89
CA ALA A 210 -7.07 -23.08 -2.26
C ALA A 210 -6.64 -22.90 -0.80
N ILE A 211 -5.82 -21.89 -0.49
CA ILE A 211 -5.43 -21.54 0.88
C ILE A 211 -6.68 -21.20 1.69
N MET A 212 -7.55 -20.33 1.16
CA MET A 212 -8.81 -19.97 1.83
C MET A 212 -9.70 -21.18 2.10
N ALA A 213 -9.88 -22.05 1.09
CA ALA A 213 -10.69 -23.26 1.21
C ALA A 213 -10.17 -24.20 2.31
N VAL A 214 -8.85 -24.31 2.48
CA VAL A 214 -8.23 -25.11 3.53
C VAL A 214 -8.37 -24.46 4.91
N THR A 215 -8.24 -23.14 5.01
CA THR A 215 -8.45 -22.41 6.28
C THR A 215 -9.91 -22.42 6.74
N GLY A 216 -10.86 -22.56 5.81
CA GLY A 216 -12.29 -22.49 6.09
C GLY A 216 -12.80 -21.07 6.38
N GLU A 217 -11.94 -20.06 6.23
CA GLU A 217 -12.26 -18.67 6.53
C GLU A 217 -12.59 -17.90 5.27
N ASN A 218 -13.71 -17.16 5.32
CA ASN A 218 -14.26 -16.44 4.18
C ASN A 218 -14.17 -14.92 4.35
N SER A 219 -13.22 -14.43 5.16
CA SER A 219 -13.04 -12.99 5.40
C SER A 219 -12.11 -12.35 4.36
N ILE A 220 -12.27 -11.05 4.13
CA ILE A 220 -11.41 -10.26 3.24
C ILE A 220 -9.96 -10.25 3.78
N GLU A 221 -9.78 -10.26 5.10
CA GLU A 221 -8.45 -10.30 5.72
C GLU A 221 -7.69 -11.58 5.37
N TYR A 222 -8.36 -12.73 5.41
CA TYR A 222 -7.73 -14.00 5.04
C TYR A 222 -7.45 -14.10 3.55
N LEU A 223 -8.32 -13.55 2.70
CA LEU A 223 -8.02 -13.40 1.28
C LEU A 223 -6.76 -12.54 1.07
N MET A 224 -6.62 -11.43 1.80
CA MET A 224 -5.43 -10.58 1.72
C MET A 224 -4.17 -11.33 2.12
N TYR A 225 -4.19 -12.05 3.24
CA TYR A 225 -3.03 -12.85 3.67
C TYR A 225 -2.65 -13.92 2.65
N ALA A 226 -3.65 -14.60 2.08
CA ALA A 226 -3.43 -15.56 1.00
C ALA A 226 -2.77 -14.90 -0.22
N LEU A 227 -3.25 -13.73 -0.65
CA LEU A 227 -2.65 -12.99 -1.77
C LEU A 227 -1.21 -12.55 -1.50
N ILE A 228 -0.89 -12.09 -0.28
CA ILE A 228 0.47 -11.71 0.12
C ILE A 228 1.44 -12.89 -0.01
N ILE A 229 1.03 -14.07 0.46
CA ILE A 229 1.83 -15.30 0.39
C ILE A 229 2.09 -15.72 -1.06
N VAL A 230 1.18 -15.41 -1.98
CA VAL A 230 1.26 -15.87 -3.37
C VAL A 230 1.96 -14.87 -4.30
N TRP A 231 1.86 -13.56 -4.06
CA TRP A 231 2.25 -12.53 -5.05
C TRP A 231 3.70 -12.03 -4.98
N TRP A 232 4.41 -12.25 -3.86
CA TRP A 232 5.84 -11.87 -3.72
C TRP A 232 6.82 -12.46 -4.78
N PRO A 233 6.65 -13.69 -5.32
CA PRO A 233 7.64 -14.32 -6.21
C PRO A 233 7.93 -13.52 -7.49
N GLY A 234 6.90 -12.92 -8.09
CA GLY A 234 7.02 -12.12 -9.32
C GLY A 234 7.91 -10.90 -9.10
N PHE A 235 7.66 -10.16 -8.02
CA PHE A 235 8.48 -9.00 -7.63
C PHE A 235 9.92 -9.41 -7.29
N THR A 236 10.11 -10.57 -6.63
CA THR A 236 11.44 -11.08 -6.25
C THR A 236 12.33 -11.25 -7.47
N ARG A 237 11.81 -11.80 -8.57
CA ARG A 237 12.59 -11.99 -9.81
C ARG A 237 13.05 -10.67 -10.43
N VAL A 238 12.19 -9.64 -10.40
CA VAL A 238 12.52 -8.30 -10.93
C VAL A 238 13.62 -7.67 -10.10
N ILE A 239 13.48 -7.70 -8.77
CA ILE A 239 14.44 -7.11 -7.84
C ILE A 239 15.78 -7.87 -7.90
N ARG A 240 15.74 -9.20 -7.97
CA ARG A 240 16.93 -10.04 -8.15
C ARG A 240 17.71 -9.65 -9.40
N ALA A 241 17.02 -9.46 -10.54
CA ALA A 241 17.67 -9.08 -11.79
C ALA A 241 18.44 -7.76 -11.64
N GLU A 242 17.85 -6.81 -10.92
CA GLU A 242 18.48 -5.52 -10.65
C GLU A 242 19.62 -5.63 -9.63
N ALA A 243 19.46 -6.42 -8.57
CA ALA A 243 20.52 -6.70 -7.60
C ALA A 243 21.75 -7.38 -8.25
N LEU A 244 21.52 -8.33 -9.17
CA LEU A 244 22.58 -8.97 -9.97
C LEU A 244 23.33 -7.98 -10.87
N ARG A 245 22.64 -6.95 -11.37
CA ARG A 245 23.22 -5.86 -12.15
C ARG A 245 24.04 -4.93 -11.25
N ILE A 246 23.45 -4.46 -10.16
CA ILE A 246 24.03 -3.49 -9.23
C ILE A 246 25.28 -4.04 -8.55
N ARG A 247 25.30 -5.33 -8.15
CA ARG A 247 26.43 -5.91 -7.42
C ARG A 247 27.76 -5.87 -8.19
N LYS A 248 27.71 -5.68 -9.52
CA LYS A 248 28.87 -5.61 -10.43
C LYS A 248 29.34 -4.18 -10.68
N LEU A 249 28.74 -3.17 -10.04
CA LEU A 249 29.08 -1.78 -10.26
C LEU A 249 30.32 -1.37 -9.44
N PRO A 250 31.20 -0.49 -9.97
CA PRO A 250 32.47 -0.15 -9.32
C PRO A 250 32.34 0.42 -7.90
N TYR A 251 31.24 1.11 -7.59
CA TYR A 251 31.03 1.67 -6.25
C TYR A 251 30.76 0.59 -5.19
N ILE A 252 30.21 -0.57 -5.58
CA ILE A 252 30.05 -1.71 -4.67
C ILE A 252 31.42 -2.34 -4.39
N GLU A 253 32.28 -2.47 -5.41
CA GLU A 253 33.65 -2.96 -5.23
C GLU A 253 34.47 -2.03 -4.36
N ALA A 254 34.37 -0.71 -4.57
CA ALA A 254 35.01 0.30 -3.74
C ALA A 254 34.52 0.24 -2.27
N ALA A 255 33.20 0.07 -2.05
CA ALA A 255 32.65 -0.06 -0.71
C ALA A 255 33.18 -1.32 0.01
N LYS A 256 33.30 -2.45 -0.70
CA LYS A 256 33.91 -3.68 -0.17
C LYS A 256 35.40 -3.49 0.15
N ALA A 257 36.15 -2.84 -0.73
CA ALA A 257 37.55 -2.52 -0.50
C ALA A 257 37.76 -1.58 0.71
N ALA A 258 36.78 -0.71 0.97
CA ALA A 258 36.75 0.14 2.17
C ALA A 258 36.29 -0.58 3.45
N GLY A 259 36.02 -1.89 3.39
CA GLY A 259 35.64 -2.70 4.55
C GLY A 259 34.16 -2.62 4.95
N ALA A 260 33.27 -2.17 4.05
CA ALA A 260 31.83 -2.21 4.31
C ALA A 260 31.34 -3.66 4.43
N SER A 261 30.54 -3.93 5.47
CA SER A 261 29.89 -5.24 5.64
C SER A 261 28.80 -5.47 4.60
N ASP A 262 28.52 -6.73 4.28
CA ASP A 262 27.44 -7.10 3.35
C ASP A 262 26.09 -6.48 3.73
N PHE A 263 25.76 -6.46 5.02
CA PHE A 263 24.52 -5.85 5.51
C PHE A 263 24.43 -4.36 5.15
N ARG A 264 25.53 -3.61 5.31
CA ARG A 264 25.61 -2.18 4.95
C ARG A 264 25.58 -1.93 3.44
N ILE A 265 25.97 -2.92 2.64
CA ILE A 265 25.90 -2.85 1.18
C ILE A 265 24.48 -3.12 0.68
N ILE A 266 23.74 -3.98 1.38
CA ILE A 266 22.39 -4.43 1.02
C ILE A 266 21.31 -3.46 1.54
N PHE A 267 21.44 -2.95 2.78
CA PHE A 267 20.45 -2.12 3.48
C PHE A 267 21.07 -0.82 4.01
#